data_AF-A0A527KB11-F1
#
_entry.id   AF-A0A527KB11-F1
#
_cell.length_a   1.000
_cell.length_b   1.000
_cell.length_c   1.000
_cell.angle_alpha   90.00
_cell.angle_beta   90.00
_cell.angle_gamma   90.00
#
_symmetry.space_group_name_H-M   'P 1'
#
loop_
_entity.id
_entity.type
_entity.pdbx_description
1 polymer ?
#
loop_
_entity_poly.entity_id
_entity_poly.type
_entity_poly.pdbx_seq_one_letter_code
_entity_poly.pdbx_strand_id
1 'polypeptide(L)'
;MRHVWRWFGPVDKVTIADARQAGAQGIVSALHHVPYGAVWLPAEIERRQREVASLPDGSASDLNWEVVESLPVSEAIKTQVGEWRSHIANYRTSLENLAQAGISVICYNFMPVLDWTRTDLAWRLPHGGTTMRFDLVDFAAFDIHILRRKGALGDYTPELVSEAERRYAQMDDVARRILARSVNSGLPGSTEDTSLDGLAAQLSRYDRIDATTLRQHFVDFLAEVVPTAERLGLRLCCHPDDPPFPLLGLPRIMSTEADYSYILDAIDSPANGATLCTGSLGARPDNDLPGMIGRLGPRIHFAHLRNVRKEAAGMPCSFHEDEHLAGDTDMVAVVAALLHEEARRKKEGRPDAVIPMRPDHGQDILDDLTRGAQPGYPAIGRLKGLAELRGVEHAIRKAT
;
A
#
# COMPACT_ATOMS: atom_id res chain seq x y z
N MET A 1 15.48 12.77 1.18
CA MET A 1 14.41 11.85 1.60
C MET A 1 14.69 11.40 3.01
N ARG A 2 13.63 11.06 3.75
CA ARG A 2 13.70 10.50 5.10
C ARG A 2 13.49 9.00 4.99
N HIS A 3 14.50 8.19 5.30
CA HIS A 3 14.43 6.73 5.12
C HIS A 3 13.67 6.09 6.28
N VAL A 4 12.47 5.59 6.01
CA VAL A 4 11.61 4.95 7.01
C VAL A 4 11.32 3.48 6.67
N TRP A 5 10.95 2.70 7.68
CA TRP A 5 10.77 1.25 7.55
C TRP A 5 9.45 0.78 8.14
N ARG A 6 8.67 0.00 7.39
CA ARG A 6 7.42 -0.58 7.89
C ARG A 6 7.69 -1.72 8.87
N TRP A 7 7.12 -1.63 10.06
CA TRP A 7 7.17 -2.62 11.12
C TRP A 7 5.78 -2.88 11.70
N PHE A 8 5.38 -4.16 11.75
CA PHE A 8 4.00 -4.57 12.09
C PHE A 8 3.70 -4.67 13.59
N GLY A 9 4.64 -4.27 14.44
CA GLY A 9 4.52 -4.45 15.89
C GLY A 9 5.20 -5.72 16.39
N PRO A 10 5.00 -6.10 17.66
CA PRO A 10 5.70 -7.21 18.30
C PRO A 10 5.53 -8.59 17.64
N VAL A 11 4.53 -8.75 16.78
CA VAL A 11 4.29 -9.99 16.02
C VAL A 11 5.21 -10.14 14.80
N ASP A 12 5.86 -9.06 14.37
CA ASP A 12 6.73 -9.04 13.20
C ASP A 12 7.99 -9.87 13.45
N LYS A 13 8.39 -10.67 12.45
CA LYS A 13 9.63 -11.45 12.46
C LYS A 13 10.85 -10.58 12.14
N VAL A 14 10.63 -9.39 11.58
CA VAL A 14 11.64 -8.36 11.41
C VAL A 14 11.60 -7.47 12.66
N THR A 15 12.74 -7.32 13.33
CA THR A 15 12.83 -6.55 14.58
C THR A 15 13.15 -5.09 14.33
N ILE A 16 12.96 -4.25 15.36
CA ILE A 16 13.47 -2.86 15.35
C ILE A 16 14.99 -2.82 15.18
N ALA A 17 15.71 -3.81 15.73
CA ALA A 17 17.16 -3.93 15.53
C ALA A 17 17.52 -4.19 14.06
N ASP A 18 16.78 -5.05 13.37
CA ASP A 18 16.97 -5.30 11.93
C ASP A 18 16.73 -4.02 11.12
N ALA A 19 15.63 -3.29 11.39
CA ALA A 19 15.32 -2.03 10.72
C ALA A 19 16.41 -0.97 10.93
N ARG A 20 16.92 -0.87 12.16
CA ARG A 20 18.03 0.02 12.52
C ARG A 20 19.31 -0.35 11.77
N GLN A 21 19.66 -1.63 11.70
CA GLN A 21 20.84 -2.13 10.97
C GLN A 21 20.69 -1.97 9.45
N ALA A 22 19.48 -2.04 8.91
CA ALA A 22 19.20 -1.71 7.51
C ALA A 22 19.42 -0.22 7.19
N GLY A 23 19.63 0.62 8.21
CA GLY A 23 19.84 2.06 8.08
C GLY A 23 18.54 2.84 7.95
N ALA A 24 17.41 2.27 8.39
CA ALA A 24 16.19 3.04 8.60
C ALA A 24 16.46 4.12 9.66
N GLN A 25 15.82 5.27 9.49
CA GLN A 25 15.96 6.39 10.40
C GLN A 25 14.68 6.65 11.20
N GLY A 26 13.54 6.12 10.75
CA GLY A 26 12.26 6.14 11.43
C GLY A 26 11.41 4.92 11.06
N ILE A 27 10.33 4.72 11.79
CA ILE A 27 9.42 3.59 11.61
C ILE A 27 8.09 4.05 11.05
N VAL A 28 7.57 3.25 10.14
CA VAL A 28 6.19 3.26 9.69
C VAL A 28 5.46 2.13 10.40
N SER A 29 4.33 2.41 11.04
CA SER A 29 3.57 1.38 11.78
C SER A 29 2.08 1.72 11.87
N ALA A 30 1.29 0.79 12.40
CA ALA A 30 -0.14 0.96 12.65
C ALA A 30 -0.65 0.05 13.77
N LEU A 31 -1.76 0.40 14.41
CA LEU A 31 -2.37 -0.42 15.46
C LEU A 31 -3.23 -1.54 14.86
N HIS A 32 -2.58 -2.57 14.30
CA HIS A 32 -3.24 -3.66 13.56
C HIS A 32 -4.27 -4.47 14.39
N HIS A 33 -4.17 -4.44 15.71
CA HIS A 33 -5.11 -5.11 16.62
C HIS A 33 -6.36 -4.27 16.92
N VAL A 34 -6.40 -3.00 16.51
CA VAL A 34 -7.57 -2.13 16.69
C VAL A 34 -8.54 -2.34 15.53
N PRO A 35 -9.82 -2.69 15.80
CA PRO A 35 -10.81 -2.90 14.74
C PRO A 35 -11.05 -1.67 13.87
N TYR A 36 -11.44 -1.91 12.62
CA TYR A 36 -11.71 -0.85 11.66
C TYR A 36 -12.90 0.01 12.12
N GLY A 37 -12.75 1.33 12.04
CA GLY A 37 -13.77 2.28 12.51
C GLY A 37 -13.76 2.54 14.02
N ALA A 38 -12.96 1.82 14.80
CA ALA A 38 -12.75 2.13 16.22
C ALA A 38 -11.75 3.28 16.42
N VAL A 39 -11.86 3.96 17.56
CA VAL A 39 -10.92 5.03 17.94
C VAL A 39 -9.56 4.43 18.32
N TRP A 40 -8.48 4.99 17.79
CA TRP A 40 -7.13 4.73 18.28
C TRP A 40 -6.91 5.51 19.57
N LEU A 41 -6.96 4.82 20.70
CA LEU A 41 -6.82 5.44 22.02
C LEU A 41 -5.37 5.90 22.27
N PRO A 42 -5.14 7.03 22.97
CA PRO A 42 -3.79 7.53 23.26
C PRO A 42 -2.88 6.48 23.89
N ALA A 43 -3.39 5.70 24.84
CA ALA A 43 -2.63 4.64 25.52
C ALA A 43 -2.08 3.55 24.56
N GLU A 44 -2.82 3.23 23.49
CA GLU A 44 -2.37 2.26 22.48
C GLU A 44 -1.33 2.86 21.54
N ILE A 45 -1.47 4.14 21.20
CA ILE A 45 -0.47 4.87 20.41
C ILE A 45 0.85 4.97 21.19
N GLU A 46 0.79 5.38 22.45
CA GLU A 46 1.95 5.44 23.33
C GLU A 46 2.60 4.07 23.54
N ARG A 47 1.80 3.02 23.66
CA ARG A 47 2.30 1.65 23.74
C ARG A 47 3.12 1.31 22.49
N ARG A 48 2.62 1.58 21.29
CA ARG A 48 3.37 1.33 20.06
C ARG A 48 4.63 2.21 19.97
N GLN A 49 4.59 3.46 20.41
CA GLN A 49 5.78 4.31 20.46
C GLN A 49 6.86 3.72 21.38
N ARG A 50 6.49 3.20 22.56
CA ARG A 50 7.42 2.50 23.46
C ARG A 50 8.00 1.24 22.84
N GLU A 51 7.18 0.46 22.14
CA GLU A 51 7.61 -0.73 21.41
C GLU A 51 8.63 -0.39 20.32
N VAL A 52 8.41 0.70 19.57
CA VAL A 52 9.37 1.20 18.55
C VAL A 52 10.67 1.73 19.17
N ALA A 53 10.58 2.36 20.34
CA ALA A 53 11.71 2.90 21.08
C ALA A 53 12.52 1.82 21.84
N SER A 54 12.20 0.53 21.67
CA SER A 54 12.84 -0.57 22.39
C SER A 54 13.45 -1.60 21.43
N LEU A 55 14.64 -2.09 21.74
CA LEU A 55 15.31 -3.19 21.04
C LEU A 55 14.96 -4.54 21.70
N PRO A 56 15.16 -5.67 20.99
CA PRO A 56 14.84 -7.00 21.53
C PRO A 56 15.55 -7.37 22.84
N ASP A 57 16.71 -6.76 23.10
CA ASP A 57 17.49 -6.95 24.34
C ASP A 57 17.02 -6.03 25.50
N GLY A 58 15.98 -5.22 25.28
CA GLY A 58 15.44 -4.26 26.24
C GLY A 58 16.16 -2.92 26.28
N SER A 59 17.21 -2.72 25.49
CA SER A 59 17.87 -1.41 25.37
C SER A 59 17.06 -0.45 24.49
N ALA A 60 17.35 0.85 24.59
CA ALA A 60 16.63 1.87 23.84
C ALA A 60 17.03 1.88 22.36
N SER A 61 16.04 2.05 21.49
CA SER A 61 16.20 2.37 20.07
C SER A 61 16.22 3.88 19.86
N ASP A 62 16.95 4.34 18.84
CA ASP A 62 16.94 5.72 18.36
C ASP A 62 15.88 5.98 17.28
N LEU A 63 15.13 4.94 16.90
CA LEU A 63 14.04 5.06 15.93
C LEU A 63 12.75 5.55 16.59
N ASN A 64 12.01 6.39 15.86
CA ASN A 64 10.70 6.89 16.27
C ASN A 64 9.62 6.41 15.30
N TRP A 65 8.38 6.32 15.77
CA TRP A 65 7.22 6.11 14.89
C TRP A 65 6.89 7.44 14.19
N GLU A 66 7.14 7.53 12.89
CA GLU A 66 7.06 8.78 12.12
C GLU A 66 5.89 8.83 11.14
N VAL A 67 5.46 7.67 10.61
CA VAL A 67 4.39 7.57 9.62
C VAL A 67 3.39 6.50 10.05
N VAL A 68 2.10 6.80 9.98
CA VAL A 68 1.05 5.79 10.14
C VAL A 68 0.81 5.09 8.81
N GLU A 69 0.87 3.75 8.77
CA GLU A 69 0.44 2.97 7.60
C GLU A 69 -0.23 1.64 8.00
N SER A 70 -1.56 1.58 8.07
CA SER A 70 -2.54 2.66 7.83
C SER A 70 -3.39 2.98 9.06
N LEU A 71 -3.99 4.18 9.03
CA LEU A 71 -5.22 4.42 9.76
C LEU A 71 -6.36 3.96 8.82
N PRO A 72 -7.02 2.82 9.09
CA PRO A 72 -7.88 2.19 8.11
C PRO A 72 -9.20 2.94 7.93
N VAL A 73 -9.61 3.12 6.66
CA VAL A 73 -10.95 3.57 6.32
C VAL A 73 -11.88 2.36 6.27
N SER A 74 -12.90 2.33 7.14
CA SER A 74 -13.80 1.19 7.23
C SER A 74 -14.67 1.01 5.97
N GLU A 75 -15.07 -0.22 5.68
CA GLU A 75 -16.01 -0.51 4.58
C GLU A 75 -17.35 0.23 4.75
N ALA A 76 -17.81 0.49 5.98
CA ALA A 76 -19.01 1.28 6.23
C ALA A 76 -18.89 2.68 5.59
N ILE A 77 -17.75 3.34 5.74
CA ILE A 77 -17.44 4.64 5.10
C ILE A 77 -17.42 4.52 3.58
N LYS A 78 -16.68 3.55 3.04
CA LYS A 78 -16.56 3.35 1.59
C LYS A 78 -17.92 3.08 0.92
N THR A 79 -18.80 2.35 1.61
CA THR A 79 -20.16 2.05 1.12
C THR A 79 -21.23 3.09 1.51
N GLN A 80 -20.93 4.00 2.45
CA GLN A 80 -21.90 4.86 3.14
C GLN A 80 -23.14 4.12 3.70
N VAL A 81 -22.94 2.93 4.27
CA VAL A 81 -24.00 2.08 4.84
C VAL A 81 -23.67 1.75 6.29
N GLY A 82 -24.71 1.70 7.13
CA GLY A 82 -24.59 1.40 8.56
C GLY A 82 -23.95 2.55 9.33
N GLU A 83 -23.01 2.23 10.22
CA GLU A 83 -22.38 3.12 11.21
C GLU A 83 -21.33 4.08 10.61
N TRP A 84 -21.41 4.39 9.32
CA TRP A 84 -20.36 5.14 8.63
C TRP A 84 -20.12 6.53 9.21
N ARG A 85 -21.16 7.21 9.72
CA ARG A 85 -21.03 8.53 10.35
C ARG A 85 -20.28 8.48 11.68
N SER A 86 -20.54 7.46 12.50
CA SER A 86 -19.81 7.28 13.77
C SER A 86 -18.37 6.88 13.49
N HIS A 87 -18.11 6.08 12.46
CA HIS A 87 -16.75 5.77 12.02
C HIS A 87 -15.97 6.99 11.54
N ILE A 88 -16.61 7.94 10.83
CA ILE A 88 -15.97 9.23 10.48
C ILE A 88 -15.61 10.03 11.74
N ALA A 89 -16.52 10.10 12.72
CA ALA A 89 -16.23 10.76 13.99
C ALA A 89 -15.04 10.10 14.71
N ASN A 90 -15.00 8.77 14.76
CA ASN A 90 -13.89 8.02 15.35
C ASN A 90 -12.58 8.21 14.61
N TYR A 91 -12.63 8.33 13.28
CA TYR A 91 -11.45 8.64 12.46
C TYR A 91 -10.88 10.00 12.84
N ARG A 92 -11.71 11.05 12.97
CA ARG A 92 -11.27 12.37 13.45
C ARG A 92 -10.66 12.33 14.84
N THR A 93 -11.28 11.63 15.80
CA THR A 93 -10.70 11.46 17.15
C THR A 93 -9.34 10.76 17.09
N SER A 94 -9.20 9.76 16.22
CA SER A 94 -7.92 9.07 16.03
C SER A 94 -6.84 10.00 15.46
N LEU A 95 -7.20 10.89 14.52
CA LEU A 95 -6.31 11.93 14.02
C LEU A 95 -5.86 12.88 15.14
N GLU A 96 -6.78 13.32 16.01
CA GLU A 96 -6.45 14.17 17.16
C GLU A 96 -5.47 13.49 18.11
N ASN A 97 -5.68 12.22 18.43
CA ASN A 97 -4.79 11.45 19.30
C ASN A 97 -3.40 11.23 18.67
N LEU A 98 -3.34 10.96 17.36
CA LEU A 98 -2.08 10.82 16.62
C LEU A 98 -1.30 12.14 16.56
N ALA A 99 -1.99 13.26 16.34
CA ALA A 99 -1.37 14.60 16.38
C ALA A 99 -0.80 14.92 17.75
N GLN A 100 -1.53 14.62 18.84
CA GLN A 100 -1.05 14.79 20.22
C GLN A 100 0.18 13.93 20.52
N ALA A 101 0.28 12.75 19.91
CA ALA A 101 1.44 11.87 20.01
C ALA A 101 2.64 12.30 19.11
N GLY A 102 2.50 13.39 18.35
CA GLY A 102 3.57 13.95 17.50
C GLY A 102 3.73 13.28 16.13
N ILE A 103 2.75 12.46 15.70
CA ILE A 103 2.80 11.79 14.39
C ILE A 103 2.03 12.64 13.36
N SER A 104 2.68 13.00 12.25
CA SER A 104 2.16 14.00 11.30
C SER A 104 1.86 13.51 9.89
N VAL A 105 2.22 12.27 9.54
CA VAL A 105 1.97 11.69 8.21
C VAL A 105 1.10 10.45 8.34
N ILE A 106 -0.08 10.49 7.74
CA ILE A 106 -1.11 9.44 7.88
C ILE A 106 -1.39 8.83 6.52
N CYS A 107 -0.78 7.68 6.24
CA CYS A 107 -1.09 6.89 5.06
C CYS A 107 -2.38 6.10 5.27
N TYR A 108 -3.23 6.10 4.25
CA TYR A 108 -4.48 5.34 4.19
C TYR A 108 -4.76 4.93 2.74
N ASN A 109 -5.83 4.17 2.50
CA ASN A 109 -6.30 3.87 1.15
C ASN A 109 -7.84 3.89 1.12
N PHE A 110 -8.41 3.88 -0.09
CA PHE A 110 -9.86 3.79 -0.30
C PHE A 110 -10.25 2.58 -1.17
N MET A 111 -9.41 1.53 -1.15
CA MET A 111 -9.57 0.30 -1.93
C MET A 111 -10.76 -0.50 -1.42
N PRO A 112 -11.80 -0.82 -2.22
CA PRO A 112 -12.97 -1.53 -1.73
C PRO A 112 -12.69 -3.02 -1.52
N VAL A 113 -13.12 -3.56 -0.38
CA VAL A 113 -13.02 -4.98 0.03
C VAL A 113 -11.60 -5.56 0.12
N LEU A 114 -10.79 -5.48 -0.93
CA LEU A 114 -9.40 -5.94 -0.96
C LEU A 114 -8.48 -4.73 -0.95
N ASP A 115 -7.49 -4.72 -0.05
CA ASP A 115 -6.40 -3.74 -0.09
C ASP A 115 -5.50 -4.04 -1.30
N TRP A 116 -4.33 -4.66 -1.07
CA TRP A 116 -3.41 -5.10 -2.12
C TRP A 116 -3.73 -6.53 -2.56
N THR A 117 -3.48 -6.92 -3.81
CA THR A 117 -3.83 -8.26 -4.30
C THR A 117 -2.70 -8.94 -5.07
N ARG A 118 -2.39 -10.19 -4.71
CA ARG A 118 -1.41 -11.08 -5.36
C ARG A 118 -2.01 -12.48 -5.46
N THR A 119 -1.53 -13.29 -6.40
CA THR A 119 -2.00 -14.68 -6.61
C THR A 119 -0.98 -15.72 -6.14
N ASP A 120 0.29 -15.33 -6.05
CA ASP A 120 1.37 -16.13 -5.48
C ASP A 120 2.20 -15.24 -4.55
N LEU A 121 2.39 -15.68 -3.31
CA LEU A 121 3.12 -14.95 -2.27
C LEU A 121 4.59 -15.37 -2.15
N ALA A 122 5.00 -16.44 -2.84
CA ALA A 122 6.36 -16.99 -2.79
C ALA A 122 6.79 -17.51 -4.18
N TRP A 123 6.53 -16.73 -5.23
CA TRP A 123 6.86 -17.07 -6.60
C TRP A 123 8.37 -17.16 -6.79
N ARG A 124 8.86 -18.27 -7.33
CA ARG A 124 10.28 -18.60 -7.42
C ARG A 124 10.97 -17.84 -8.54
N LEU A 125 12.06 -17.14 -8.20
CA LEU A 125 12.91 -16.43 -9.15
C LEU A 125 14.07 -17.31 -9.67
N PRO A 126 14.65 -16.99 -10.85
CA PRO A 126 15.77 -17.76 -11.42
C PRO A 126 17.02 -17.83 -10.54
N HIS A 127 17.28 -16.80 -9.73
CA HIS A 127 18.41 -16.75 -8.79
C HIS A 127 18.20 -17.56 -7.50
N GLY A 128 16.99 -18.11 -7.31
CA GLY A 128 16.65 -18.96 -6.17
C GLY A 128 15.97 -18.27 -5.00
N GLY A 129 15.76 -16.95 -5.03
CA GLY A 129 14.88 -16.25 -4.10
C GLY A 129 13.39 -16.41 -4.45
N THR A 130 12.52 -15.80 -3.64
CA THR A 130 11.07 -15.74 -3.92
C THR A 130 10.54 -14.32 -3.88
N THR A 131 9.41 -14.08 -4.52
CA THR A 131 8.77 -12.77 -4.60
C THR A 131 7.25 -12.90 -4.68
N MET A 132 6.52 -11.81 -4.45
CA MET A 132 5.07 -11.81 -4.69
C MET A 132 4.79 -11.59 -6.18
N ARG A 133 3.75 -12.26 -6.69
CA ARG A 133 3.31 -12.17 -8.09
C ARG A 133 1.79 -12.06 -8.18
N PHE A 134 1.33 -11.23 -9.10
CA PHE A 134 -0.05 -11.20 -9.57
C PHE A 134 -0.09 -11.83 -10.97
N ASP A 135 -0.76 -12.97 -11.10
CA ASP A 135 -1.04 -13.61 -12.38
C ASP A 135 -2.51 -13.41 -12.74
N LEU A 136 -2.76 -12.72 -13.84
CA LEU A 136 -4.11 -12.40 -14.29
C LEU A 136 -4.95 -13.66 -14.59
N VAL A 137 -4.33 -14.73 -15.10
CA VAL A 137 -5.03 -15.99 -15.39
C VAL A 137 -5.38 -16.69 -14.08
N ASP A 138 -4.46 -16.75 -13.12
CA ASP A 138 -4.74 -17.36 -11.81
C ASP A 138 -5.84 -16.57 -11.10
N PHE A 139 -5.81 -15.24 -11.20
CA PHE A 139 -6.83 -14.37 -10.63
C PHE A 139 -8.20 -14.60 -11.27
N ALA A 140 -8.27 -14.71 -12.60
CA ALA A 140 -9.50 -15.06 -13.32
C ALA A 140 -9.99 -16.47 -12.93
N ALA A 141 -9.09 -17.45 -12.79
CA ALA A 141 -9.42 -18.80 -12.34
C ALA A 141 -10.00 -18.81 -10.92
N PHE A 142 -9.43 -18.00 -10.03
CA PHE A 142 -9.98 -17.78 -8.70
C PHE A 142 -11.40 -17.21 -8.77
N ASP A 143 -11.60 -16.11 -9.48
CA ASP A 143 -12.87 -15.41 -9.54
C ASP A 143 -14.00 -16.24 -10.18
N ILE A 144 -13.71 -16.89 -11.30
CA ILE A 144 -14.69 -17.69 -12.08
C ILE A 144 -14.98 -19.04 -11.41
N HIS A 145 -13.95 -19.77 -10.95
CA HIS A 145 -14.11 -21.19 -10.59
C HIS A 145 -14.00 -21.48 -9.09
N ILE A 146 -13.25 -20.68 -8.33
CA ILE A 146 -13.08 -20.84 -6.88
C ILE A 146 -14.12 -20.02 -6.12
N LEU A 147 -14.10 -18.70 -6.29
CA LEU A 147 -15.07 -17.77 -5.70
C LEU A 147 -16.45 -17.91 -6.37
N ARG A 148 -16.47 -18.20 -7.68
CA ARG A 148 -17.69 -18.33 -8.49
C ARG A 148 -18.56 -17.08 -8.42
N ARG A 149 -17.93 -15.90 -8.50
CA ARG A 149 -18.63 -14.63 -8.39
C ARG A 149 -19.65 -14.51 -9.52
N LYS A 150 -20.87 -14.09 -9.15
CA LYS A 150 -21.94 -13.84 -10.12
C LYS A 150 -21.49 -12.77 -11.12
N GLY A 151 -21.56 -13.09 -12.41
CA GLY A 151 -21.19 -12.16 -13.48
C GLY A 151 -19.70 -12.12 -13.84
N ALA A 152 -18.83 -12.90 -13.16
CA ALA A 152 -17.39 -12.85 -13.38
C ALA A 152 -16.96 -13.05 -14.84
N LEU A 153 -17.64 -13.94 -15.58
CA LEU A 153 -17.34 -14.18 -17.00
C LEU A 153 -17.40 -12.92 -17.88
N GLY A 154 -18.21 -11.93 -17.51
CA GLY A 154 -18.34 -10.68 -18.28
C GLY A 154 -17.17 -9.71 -18.10
N ASP A 155 -16.32 -9.91 -17.09
CA ASP A 155 -15.19 -9.02 -16.77
C ASP A 155 -13.89 -9.44 -17.46
N TYR A 156 -13.88 -10.58 -18.16
CA TYR A 156 -12.70 -11.17 -18.79
C TYR A 156 -12.94 -11.43 -20.29
N THR A 157 -11.88 -11.41 -21.09
CA THR A 157 -11.98 -11.78 -22.52
C THR A 157 -12.22 -13.28 -22.69
N PRO A 158 -12.81 -13.73 -23.82
CA PRO A 158 -13.02 -15.16 -24.08
C PRO A 158 -11.74 -16.00 -23.98
N GLU A 159 -10.60 -15.45 -24.41
CA GLU A 159 -9.30 -16.12 -24.35
C GLU A 159 -8.84 -16.31 -22.90
N LEU A 160 -9.01 -15.28 -22.07
CA LEU A 160 -8.65 -15.33 -20.65
C LEU A 160 -9.56 -16.29 -19.88
N VAL A 161 -10.86 -16.33 -20.19
CA VAL A 161 -11.81 -17.30 -19.62
C VAL A 161 -11.38 -18.74 -19.95
N SER A 162 -11.05 -19.01 -21.22
CA SER A 162 -10.63 -20.36 -21.64
C SER A 162 -9.31 -20.79 -20.98
N GLU A 163 -8.35 -19.87 -20.86
CA GLU A 163 -7.06 -20.13 -20.23
C GLU A 163 -7.19 -20.29 -18.70
N ALA A 164 -8.08 -19.53 -18.05
CA ALA A 164 -8.42 -19.69 -16.64
C ALA A 164 -9.07 -21.06 -16.35
N GLU A 165 -10.00 -21.51 -17.21
CA GLU A 165 -10.61 -22.85 -17.11
C GLU A 165 -9.55 -23.95 -17.23
N ARG A 166 -8.67 -23.85 -18.24
CA ARG A 166 -7.57 -24.79 -18.44
C ARG A 166 -6.66 -24.85 -17.21
N ARG A 167 -6.32 -23.69 -16.64
CA ARG A 167 -5.43 -23.62 -15.48
C ARG A 167 -6.09 -24.15 -14.21
N TYR A 168 -7.35 -23.83 -13.97
CA TYR A 168 -8.13 -24.36 -12.84
C TYR A 168 -8.24 -25.89 -12.89
N ALA A 169 -8.43 -26.47 -14.08
CA ALA A 169 -8.48 -27.92 -14.27
C ALA A 169 -7.15 -28.63 -13.95
N GLN A 170 -6.02 -27.91 -14.04
CA GLN A 170 -4.68 -28.41 -13.71
C GLN A 170 -4.32 -28.24 -12.23
N MET A 171 -5.03 -27.38 -11.50
CA MET A 171 -4.82 -27.19 -10.07
C MET A 171 -5.45 -28.33 -9.27
N ASP A 172 -4.67 -28.96 -8.40
CA ASP A 172 -5.20 -29.81 -7.35
C ASP A 172 -5.86 -28.99 -6.23
N ASP A 173 -6.49 -29.65 -5.27
CA ASP A 173 -7.18 -28.96 -4.18
C ASP A 173 -6.23 -28.17 -3.25
N VAL A 174 -4.94 -28.54 -3.20
CA VAL A 174 -3.94 -27.80 -2.43
C VAL A 174 -3.63 -26.48 -3.11
N ALA A 175 -3.34 -26.49 -4.41
CA ALA A 175 -3.08 -25.32 -5.22
C ALA A 175 -4.27 -24.34 -5.21
N ARG A 176 -5.51 -24.85 -5.32
CA ARG A 176 -6.72 -24.02 -5.22
C ARG A 176 -6.83 -23.31 -3.87
N ARG A 177 -6.52 -24.00 -2.77
CA ARG A 177 -6.51 -23.40 -1.42
C ARG A 177 -5.41 -22.36 -1.25
N ILE A 178 -4.22 -22.61 -1.82
CA ILE A 178 -3.10 -21.65 -1.80
C ILE A 178 -3.47 -20.37 -2.57
N LEU A 179 -4.04 -20.51 -3.75
CA LEU A 179 -4.49 -19.37 -4.56
C LEU A 179 -5.57 -18.57 -3.82
N ALA A 180 -6.59 -19.24 -3.28
CA ALA A 180 -7.64 -18.59 -2.49
C ALA A 180 -7.07 -17.84 -1.28
N ARG A 181 -6.13 -18.46 -0.55
CA ARG A 181 -5.45 -17.81 0.57
C ARG A 181 -4.65 -16.60 0.12
N SER A 182 -3.90 -16.71 -0.97
CA SER A 182 -3.04 -15.64 -1.49
C SER A 182 -3.84 -14.41 -1.88
N VAL A 183 -4.98 -14.59 -2.57
CA VAL A 183 -5.90 -13.49 -2.90
C VAL A 183 -6.54 -12.91 -1.63
N ASN A 184 -6.92 -13.76 -0.68
CA ASN A 184 -7.54 -13.33 0.59
C ASN A 184 -6.55 -12.66 1.57
N SER A 185 -5.24 -12.85 1.42
CA SER A 185 -4.21 -12.16 2.25
C SER A 185 -4.24 -10.64 2.08
N GLY A 186 -4.86 -10.15 1.01
CA GLY A 186 -5.13 -8.75 0.75
C GLY A 186 -6.32 -8.16 1.52
N LEU A 187 -7.01 -8.93 2.37
CA LEU A 187 -8.22 -8.46 3.03
C LEU A 187 -7.90 -7.50 4.20
N PRO A 188 -8.65 -6.39 4.35
CA PRO A 188 -8.41 -5.41 5.40
C PRO A 188 -8.54 -6.04 6.79
N GLY A 189 -7.43 -6.02 7.54
CA GLY A 189 -7.38 -6.54 8.92
C GLY A 189 -7.43 -8.08 9.02
N SER A 190 -7.18 -8.82 7.94
CA SER A 190 -7.29 -10.29 7.98
C SER A 190 -6.18 -10.95 8.80
N THR A 191 -6.56 -11.41 9.99
CA THR A 191 -6.06 -12.67 10.57
C THR A 191 -6.82 -13.82 9.88
N GLU A 192 -6.23 -14.42 8.85
CA GLU A 192 -6.47 -15.76 8.26
C GLU A 192 -7.90 -16.35 8.02
N ASP A 193 -9.01 -15.72 8.43
CA ASP A 193 -10.31 -16.40 8.64
C ASP A 193 -11.49 -15.92 7.76
N THR A 194 -11.29 -15.12 6.72
CA THR A 194 -12.41 -14.79 5.83
C THR A 194 -12.67 -15.96 4.86
N SER A 195 -13.79 -16.65 5.05
CA SER A 195 -14.28 -17.68 4.13
C SER A 195 -14.63 -17.08 2.76
N LEU A 196 -14.66 -17.92 1.72
CA LEU A 196 -15.10 -17.49 0.38
C LEU A 196 -16.52 -16.89 0.41
N ASP A 197 -17.41 -17.43 1.26
CA ASP A 197 -18.76 -16.88 1.47
C ASP A 197 -18.71 -15.48 2.11
N GLY A 198 -17.79 -15.28 3.05
CA GLY A 198 -17.53 -13.97 3.66
C GLY A 198 -17.05 -12.94 2.63
N LEU A 199 -16.13 -13.33 1.75
CA LEU A 199 -15.67 -12.48 0.64
C LEU A 199 -16.84 -12.14 -0.30
N ALA A 200 -17.60 -13.15 -0.75
CA ALA A 200 -18.76 -12.92 -1.62
C ALA A 200 -19.80 -11.97 -0.98
N ALA A 201 -20.02 -12.09 0.33
CA ALA A 201 -20.89 -11.19 1.08
C ALA A 201 -20.34 -9.75 1.09
N GLN A 202 -19.03 -9.56 1.29
CA GLN A 202 -18.43 -8.22 1.22
C GLN A 202 -18.54 -7.62 -0.18
N LEU A 203 -18.30 -8.41 -1.24
CA LEU A 203 -18.43 -7.96 -2.62
C LEU A 203 -19.85 -7.48 -2.93
N SER A 204 -20.87 -8.21 -2.47
CA SER A 204 -22.28 -7.86 -2.73
C SER A 204 -22.70 -6.49 -2.17
N ARG A 205 -21.95 -5.94 -1.20
CA ARG A 205 -22.18 -4.60 -0.67
C ARG A 205 -21.92 -3.50 -1.70
N TYR A 206 -21.17 -3.81 -2.75
CA TYR A 206 -20.79 -2.90 -3.83
C TYR A 206 -21.61 -3.08 -5.11
N ASP A 207 -22.61 -3.98 -5.14
CA ASP A 207 -23.44 -4.27 -6.33
C ASP A 207 -24.10 -3.02 -6.97
N ARG A 208 -24.25 -1.94 -6.20
CA ARG A 208 -24.86 -0.66 -6.64
C ARG A 208 -23.90 0.53 -6.52
N ILE A 209 -22.60 0.27 -6.38
CA ILE A 209 -21.57 1.29 -6.20
C ILE A 209 -20.59 1.19 -7.37
N ASP A 210 -20.83 2.02 -8.38
CA ASP A 210 -19.91 2.19 -9.51
C ASP A 210 -18.74 3.12 -9.14
N ALA A 211 -17.82 3.33 -10.09
CA ALA A 211 -16.66 4.19 -9.87
C ALA A 211 -17.05 5.64 -9.53
N THR A 212 -18.11 6.17 -10.14
CA THR A 212 -18.61 7.52 -9.87
C THR A 212 -19.09 7.64 -8.43
N THR A 213 -19.88 6.68 -7.98
CA THR A 213 -20.44 6.63 -6.63
C THR A 213 -19.34 6.44 -5.60
N LEU A 214 -18.41 5.50 -5.81
CA LEU A 214 -17.29 5.29 -4.89
C LEU A 214 -16.41 6.54 -4.77
N ARG A 215 -16.17 7.22 -5.90
CA ARG A 215 -15.42 8.48 -5.95
C ARG A 215 -16.12 9.59 -5.19
N GLN A 216 -17.45 9.71 -5.30
CA GLN A 216 -18.21 10.66 -4.50
C GLN A 216 -18.12 10.32 -3.00
N HIS A 217 -18.27 9.05 -2.62
CA HIS A 217 -18.10 8.63 -1.23
C HIS A 217 -16.71 8.96 -0.68
N PHE A 218 -15.69 8.87 -1.52
CA PHE A 218 -14.33 9.25 -1.14
C PHE A 218 -14.20 10.76 -0.91
N VAL A 219 -14.76 11.58 -1.81
CA VAL A 219 -14.81 13.03 -1.62
C VAL A 219 -15.57 13.40 -0.35
N ASP A 220 -16.71 12.77 -0.07
CA ASP A 220 -17.49 13.01 1.15
C ASP A 220 -16.69 12.68 2.42
N PHE A 221 -15.97 11.56 2.42
CA PHE A 221 -15.06 11.20 3.51
C PHE A 221 -13.99 12.28 3.72
N LEU A 222 -13.33 12.72 2.64
CA LEU A 222 -12.28 13.73 2.71
C LEU A 222 -12.80 15.09 3.17
N ALA A 223 -13.97 15.51 2.71
CA ALA A 223 -14.62 16.74 3.16
C ALA A 223 -14.83 16.76 4.68
N GLU A 224 -15.07 15.60 5.30
CA GLU A 224 -15.28 15.48 6.74
C GLU A 224 -13.97 15.43 7.56
N VAL A 225 -12.90 14.82 7.03
CA VAL A 225 -11.66 14.56 7.80
C VAL A 225 -10.51 15.52 7.50
N VAL A 226 -10.40 16.03 6.27
CA VAL A 226 -9.31 16.92 5.86
C VAL A 226 -9.26 18.22 6.66
N PRO A 227 -10.39 18.91 6.95
CA PRO A 227 -10.35 20.12 7.80
C PRO A 227 -9.79 19.86 9.20
N THR A 228 -10.03 18.65 9.74
CA THR A 228 -9.46 18.23 11.03
C THR A 228 -7.97 17.99 10.90
N ALA A 229 -7.53 17.27 9.85
CA ALA A 229 -6.12 17.03 9.58
C ALA A 229 -5.34 18.35 9.41
N GLU A 230 -5.87 19.29 8.62
CA GLU A 230 -5.23 20.59 8.38
C GLU A 230 -5.10 21.42 9.66
N ARG A 231 -6.16 21.52 10.47
CA ARG A 231 -6.13 22.21 11.76
C ARG A 231 -5.07 21.65 12.71
N LEU A 232 -4.82 20.34 12.64
CA LEU A 232 -3.84 19.64 13.47
C LEU A 232 -2.43 19.63 12.86
N GLY A 233 -2.24 20.17 11.65
CA GLY A 233 -0.97 20.10 10.93
C GLY A 233 -0.61 18.70 10.42
N LEU A 234 -1.60 17.81 10.31
CA LEU A 234 -1.42 16.47 9.75
C LEU A 234 -1.45 16.50 8.23
N ARG A 235 -0.76 15.54 7.63
CA ARG A 235 -0.73 15.27 6.19
C ARG A 235 -1.32 13.89 5.94
N LEU A 236 -2.53 13.85 5.40
CA LEU A 236 -3.17 12.62 4.96
C LEU A 236 -2.63 12.27 3.57
N CYS A 237 -2.27 11.01 3.35
CA CYS A 237 -1.72 10.57 2.07
C CYS A 237 -2.32 9.26 1.60
N CYS A 238 -3.16 9.34 0.56
CA CYS A 238 -3.81 8.17 -0.01
C CYS A 238 -2.81 7.34 -0.81
N HIS A 239 -2.68 6.06 -0.45
CA HIS A 239 -1.96 5.06 -1.22
C HIS A 239 -2.79 4.66 -2.46
N PRO A 240 -2.15 4.44 -3.62
CA PRO A 240 -2.84 3.99 -4.82
C PRO A 240 -3.45 2.61 -4.65
N ASP A 241 -4.34 2.28 -5.58
CA ASP A 241 -4.82 0.93 -5.78
C ASP A 241 -3.68 -0.04 -6.15
N ASP A 242 -3.70 -1.27 -5.63
CA ASP A 242 -2.70 -2.30 -5.96
C ASP A 242 -3.31 -3.69 -6.20
N PRO A 243 -3.40 -4.15 -7.46
CA PRO A 243 -3.04 -3.44 -8.69
C PRO A 243 -3.97 -2.25 -9.01
N PRO A 244 -3.48 -1.26 -9.79
CA PRO A 244 -4.21 -0.04 -10.16
C PRO A 244 -5.20 -0.27 -11.32
N PHE A 245 -6.04 -1.29 -11.22
CA PHE A 245 -7.13 -1.54 -12.16
C PHE A 245 -8.27 -2.33 -11.47
N PRO A 246 -9.53 -2.22 -11.94
CA PRO A 246 -10.67 -2.89 -11.33
C PRO A 246 -10.48 -4.40 -11.14
N LEU A 247 -10.97 -4.93 -10.02
CA LEU A 247 -10.89 -6.35 -9.66
C LEU A 247 -12.23 -6.83 -9.09
N LEU A 248 -12.63 -8.07 -9.41
CA LEU A 248 -13.85 -8.69 -8.85
C LEU A 248 -15.13 -7.87 -9.05
N GLY A 249 -15.23 -7.11 -10.15
CA GLY A 249 -16.33 -6.20 -10.43
C GLY A 249 -16.34 -4.93 -9.55
N LEU A 250 -15.32 -4.72 -8.73
CA LEU A 250 -15.18 -3.54 -7.88
C LEU A 250 -14.42 -2.42 -8.61
N PRO A 251 -14.84 -1.15 -8.48
CA PRO A 251 -14.08 -0.02 -8.99
C PRO A 251 -12.79 0.20 -8.19
N ARG A 252 -11.77 0.73 -8.86
CA ARG A 252 -10.50 1.19 -8.30
C ARG A 252 -10.31 2.63 -8.77
N ILE A 253 -10.21 3.58 -7.83
CA ILE A 253 -10.42 5.02 -8.07
C ILE A 253 -9.24 5.90 -7.63
N MET A 254 -8.09 5.29 -7.40
CA MET A 254 -6.79 5.92 -7.12
C MET A 254 -5.70 5.16 -7.90
N SER A 255 -5.93 5.01 -9.22
CA SER A 255 -5.15 4.13 -10.10
C SER A 255 -4.31 4.87 -11.15
N THR A 256 -4.72 6.10 -11.48
CA THR A 256 -4.12 6.93 -12.53
C THR A 256 -3.89 8.35 -12.04
N GLU A 257 -3.06 9.14 -12.74
CA GLU A 257 -2.91 10.57 -12.42
C GLU A 257 -4.23 11.34 -12.47
N ALA A 258 -5.14 10.98 -13.38
CA ALA A 258 -6.45 11.62 -13.47
C ALA A 258 -7.28 11.40 -12.19
N ASP A 259 -7.18 10.20 -11.58
CA ASP A 259 -7.82 9.93 -10.30
C ASP A 259 -7.21 10.77 -9.17
N TYR A 260 -5.87 10.86 -9.10
CA TYR A 260 -5.19 11.72 -8.15
C TYR A 260 -5.61 13.18 -8.30
N SER A 261 -5.59 13.71 -9.52
CA SER A 261 -5.96 15.10 -9.80
C SER A 261 -7.40 15.35 -9.35
N TYR A 262 -8.34 14.49 -9.73
CA TYR A 262 -9.73 14.60 -9.31
C TYR A 262 -9.87 14.71 -7.79
N ILE A 263 -9.25 13.79 -7.04
CA ILE A 263 -9.39 13.72 -5.58
C ILE A 263 -8.68 14.88 -4.87
N LEU A 264 -7.49 15.25 -5.35
CA LEU A 264 -6.71 16.36 -4.77
C LEU A 264 -7.36 17.72 -5.04
N ASP A 265 -7.98 17.90 -6.21
CA ASP A 265 -8.69 19.12 -6.59
C ASP A 265 -10.07 19.24 -5.94
N ALA A 266 -10.75 18.10 -5.70
CA ALA A 266 -12.06 18.08 -5.03
C ALA A 266 -11.98 18.65 -3.60
N ILE A 267 -10.85 18.45 -2.92
CA ILE A 267 -10.56 19.00 -1.59
C ILE A 267 -9.18 19.67 -1.65
N ASP A 268 -9.17 20.93 -2.07
CA ASP A 268 -7.93 21.72 -2.18
C ASP A 268 -7.42 22.18 -0.81
N SER A 269 -6.68 21.29 -0.14
CA SER A 269 -6.00 21.56 1.13
C SER A 269 -4.65 20.87 1.14
N PRO A 270 -3.57 21.51 1.61
CA PRO A 270 -2.26 20.87 1.70
C PRO A 270 -2.25 19.61 2.57
N ALA A 271 -3.24 19.45 3.48
CA ALA A 271 -3.40 18.24 4.28
C ALA A 271 -3.96 17.04 3.49
N ASN A 272 -4.62 17.27 2.35
CA ASN A 272 -5.12 16.22 1.45
C ASN A 272 -4.05 15.90 0.40
N GLY A 273 -3.31 14.81 0.58
CA GLY A 273 -2.21 14.44 -0.31
C GLY A 273 -2.20 12.98 -0.74
N ALA A 274 -1.07 12.60 -1.31
CA ALA A 274 -0.83 11.31 -1.93
C ALA A 274 0.36 10.60 -1.28
N THR A 275 0.24 9.29 -1.12
CA THR A 275 1.39 8.40 -1.05
C THR A 275 1.69 7.97 -2.48
N LEU A 276 2.88 8.29 -2.98
CA LEU A 276 3.30 7.82 -4.30
C LEU A 276 3.93 6.43 -4.16
N CYS A 277 3.23 5.39 -4.60
CA CYS A 277 3.80 4.04 -4.66
C CYS A 277 4.15 3.66 -6.09
N THR A 278 5.45 3.57 -6.37
CA THR A 278 5.95 3.27 -7.71
C THR A 278 5.66 1.84 -8.13
N GLY A 279 5.64 0.89 -7.19
CA GLY A 279 5.33 -0.50 -7.52
C GLY A 279 3.87 -0.73 -7.85
N SER A 280 2.95 -0.05 -7.15
CA SER A 280 1.52 -0.13 -7.49
C SER A 280 1.25 0.58 -8.80
N LEU A 281 1.59 1.86 -8.92
CA LEU A 281 1.28 2.65 -10.13
C LEU A 281 2.06 2.17 -11.36
N GLY A 282 3.28 1.65 -11.18
CA GLY A 282 4.15 1.13 -12.25
C GLY A 282 3.73 -0.25 -12.79
N ALA A 283 2.75 -0.90 -12.16
CA ALA A 283 2.08 -2.08 -12.73
C ALA A 283 1.28 -1.73 -13.99
N ARG A 284 1.08 -0.44 -14.30
CA ARG A 284 0.52 0.02 -15.57
C ARG A 284 1.59 0.70 -16.42
N PRO A 285 1.59 0.46 -17.75
CA PRO A 285 2.52 1.13 -18.65
C PRO A 285 2.12 2.58 -18.98
N ASP A 286 0.88 3.00 -18.72
CA ASP A 286 0.36 4.33 -19.07
C ASP A 286 0.57 5.40 -17.97
N ASN A 287 1.12 5.02 -16.81
CA ASN A 287 1.49 5.95 -15.73
C ASN A 287 2.96 6.40 -15.89
N ASP A 288 3.18 7.69 -16.15
CA ASP A 288 4.52 8.30 -16.26
C ASP A 288 5.04 8.76 -14.88
N LEU A 289 5.45 7.83 -14.03
CA LEU A 289 5.74 8.12 -12.60
C LEU A 289 6.67 9.34 -12.35
N PRO A 290 7.78 9.55 -13.07
CA PRO A 290 8.58 10.77 -12.91
C PRO A 290 7.82 12.06 -13.26
N GLY A 291 6.98 12.02 -14.30
CA GLY A 291 6.14 13.13 -14.71
C GLY A 291 5.03 13.43 -13.71
N MET A 292 4.37 12.37 -13.20
CA MET A 292 3.39 12.48 -12.12
C MET A 292 3.99 13.14 -10.88
N ILE A 293 5.24 12.81 -10.50
CA ILE A 293 5.93 13.49 -9.39
C ILE A 293 6.11 14.98 -9.69
N GLY A 294 6.46 15.35 -10.91
CA GLY A 294 6.60 16.75 -11.30
C GLY A 294 5.31 17.56 -11.17
N ARG A 295 4.16 16.94 -11.41
CA ARG A 295 2.83 17.61 -11.39
C ARG A 295 2.14 17.53 -10.03
N LEU A 296 2.20 16.37 -9.37
CA LEU A 296 1.56 16.11 -8.07
C LEU A 296 2.49 16.39 -6.88
N GLY A 297 3.77 16.68 -7.15
CA GLY A 297 4.85 16.90 -6.20
C GLY A 297 4.45 17.66 -4.94
N PRO A 298 3.80 18.84 -5.01
CA PRO A 298 3.43 19.62 -3.83
C PRO A 298 2.57 18.89 -2.80
N ARG A 299 1.85 17.84 -3.21
CA ARG A 299 0.89 17.06 -2.42
C ARG A 299 1.37 15.61 -2.15
N ILE A 300 2.58 15.23 -2.56
CA ILE A 300 3.17 13.93 -2.20
C ILE A 300 3.73 14.02 -0.78
N HIS A 301 3.11 13.32 0.18
CA HIS A 301 3.55 13.37 1.59
C HIS A 301 4.33 12.14 2.02
N PHE A 302 4.32 11.09 1.20
CA PHE A 302 5.01 9.83 1.47
C PHE A 302 5.31 9.10 0.16
N ALA A 303 6.41 8.35 0.10
CA ALA A 303 6.78 7.57 -1.08
C ALA A 303 7.09 6.11 -0.73
N HIS A 304 6.56 5.20 -1.54
CA HIS A 304 6.94 3.79 -1.55
C HIS A 304 7.73 3.55 -2.81
N LEU A 305 9.02 3.30 -2.64
CA LEU A 305 9.95 3.12 -3.74
C LEU A 305 10.29 1.64 -3.84
N ARG A 306 9.58 0.94 -4.73
CA ARG A 306 9.83 -0.44 -5.15
C ARG A 306 9.54 -0.58 -6.64
N ASN A 307 9.81 -1.73 -7.22
CA ASN A 307 9.63 -1.95 -8.64
C ASN A 307 8.89 -3.26 -8.93
N VAL A 308 8.19 -3.28 -10.05
CA VAL A 308 7.51 -4.46 -10.57
C VAL A 308 7.95 -4.70 -12.00
N ARG A 309 7.89 -5.96 -12.43
CA ARG A 309 8.08 -6.34 -13.82
C ARG A 309 6.78 -6.87 -14.38
N LYS A 310 6.27 -6.21 -15.42
CA LYS A 310 5.12 -6.68 -16.20
C LYS A 310 5.56 -7.83 -17.09
N GLU A 311 4.74 -8.86 -17.17
CA GLU A 311 5.06 -10.08 -17.92
C GLU A 311 4.46 -10.09 -19.33
N ALA A 312 3.51 -9.18 -19.58
CA ALA A 312 2.88 -9.00 -20.88
C ALA A 312 2.62 -7.51 -21.14
N ALA A 313 2.51 -7.16 -22.42
CA ALA A 313 2.02 -5.85 -22.83
C ALA A 313 0.49 -5.77 -22.62
N GLY A 314 -0.02 -4.55 -22.43
CA GLY A 314 -1.44 -4.29 -22.24
C GLY A 314 -1.83 -4.19 -20.77
N MET A 315 -3.13 -4.05 -20.54
CA MET A 315 -3.70 -3.86 -19.20
C MET A 315 -5.16 -4.39 -19.18
N PRO A 316 -5.58 -5.11 -18.12
CA PRO A 316 -4.74 -5.60 -17.02
C PRO A 316 -3.68 -6.61 -17.50
N CYS A 317 -2.61 -6.80 -16.74
CA CYS A 317 -1.54 -7.75 -17.06
C CYS A 317 -1.01 -8.45 -15.80
N SER A 318 -0.33 -9.58 -15.99
CA SER A 318 0.45 -10.23 -14.93
C SER A 318 1.72 -9.44 -14.63
N PHE A 319 2.15 -9.43 -13.38
CA PHE A 319 3.40 -8.81 -12.94
C PHE A 319 3.92 -9.46 -11.64
N HIS A 320 5.22 -9.33 -11.38
CA HIS A 320 5.82 -9.71 -10.10
C HIS A 320 6.64 -8.56 -9.51
N GLU A 321 6.84 -8.59 -8.19
CA GLU A 321 7.76 -7.66 -7.52
C GLU A 321 9.19 -8.00 -7.95
N ASP A 322 9.92 -7.00 -8.45
CA ASP A 322 11.28 -7.16 -8.95
C ASP A 322 12.28 -6.42 -8.04
N GLU A 323 13.57 -6.55 -8.33
CA GLU A 323 14.60 -5.75 -7.68
C GLU A 323 14.36 -4.25 -7.96
N HIS A 324 14.64 -3.41 -6.96
CA HIS A 324 14.25 -2.00 -6.94
C HIS A 324 14.75 -1.20 -8.14
N LEU A 325 15.93 -1.56 -8.68
CA LEU A 325 16.54 -0.90 -9.84
C LEU A 325 16.40 -1.67 -11.16
N ALA A 326 15.83 -2.89 -11.15
CA ALA A 326 15.77 -3.75 -12.33
C ALA A 326 14.39 -3.80 -13.00
N GLY A 327 13.31 -3.57 -12.25
CA GLY A 327 11.94 -3.59 -12.78
C GLY A 327 11.65 -2.48 -13.81
N ASP A 328 10.40 -2.39 -14.24
CA ASP A 328 10.04 -1.55 -15.40
C ASP A 328 10.01 -0.05 -15.11
N THR A 329 9.96 0.36 -13.84
CA THR A 329 10.03 1.78 -13.46
C THR A 329 11.47 2.27 -13.47
N ASP A 330 11.74 3.38 -14.15
CA ASP A 330 13.02 4.10 -14.02
C ASP A 330 13.12 4.74 -12.62
N MET A 331 13.67 3.98 -11.68
CA MET A 331 13.81 4.39 -10.30
C MET A 331 14.80 5.56 -10.14
N VAL A 332 15.77 5.72 -11.04
CA VAL A 332 16.72 6.84 -11.00
C VAL A 332 15.98 8.13 -11.33
N ALA A 333 15.14 8.14 -12.38
CA ALA A 333 14.32 9.29 -12.73
C ALA A 333 13.28 9.63 -11.65
N VAL A 334 12.65 8.63 -11.04
CA VAL A 334 11.73 8.81 -9.90
C VAL A 334 12.43 9.49 -8.73
N VAL A 335 13.58 8.96 -8.30
CA VAL A 335 14.34 9.54 -7.16
C VAL A 335 14.78 10.96 -7.51
N ALA A 336 15.25 11.22 -8.73
CA ALA A 336 15.62 12.56 -9.18
C ALA A 336 14.44 13.55 -9.10
N ALA A 337 13.25 13.13 -9.52
CA ALA A 337 12.04 13.97 -9.47
C ALA A 337 11.62 14.27 -8.02
N LEU A 338 11.68 13.29 -7.11
CA LEU A 338 11.40 13.50 -5.68
C LEU A 338 12.41 14.46 -5.04
N LEU A 339 13.69 14.30 -5.35
CA LEU A 339 14.76 15.18 -4.85
C LEU A 339 14.62 16.61 -5.36
N HIS A 340 14.18 16.78 -6.62
CA HIS A 340 13.86 18.09 -7.18
C HIS A 340 12.72 18.76 -6.40
N GLU A 341 11.65 18.01 -6.10
CA GLU A 341 10.54 18.50 -5.28
C GLU A 341 10.99 18.86 -3.86
N GLU A 342 11.79 18.02 -3.18
CA GLU A 342 12.34 18.35 -1.86
C GLU A 342 13.16 19.64 -1.89
N ALA A 343 13.97 19.84 -2.94
CA ALA A 343 14.78 21.04 -3.11
C ALA A 343 13.91 22.28 -3.34
N ARG A 344 12.82 22.17 -4.12
CA ARG A 344 11.83 23.24 -4.32
C ARG A 344 11.17 23.62 -3.00
N ARG A 345 10.64 22.64 -2.25
CA ARG A 345 10.01 22.86 -0.94
C ARG A 345 10.97 23.54 0.04
N LYS A 346 12.23 23.11 0.06
CA LYS A 346 13.26 23.72 0.92
C LYS A 346 13.51 25.19 0.59
N LYS A 347 13.56 25.55 -0.70
CA LYS A 347 13.69 26.97 -1.13
C LYS A 347 12.49 27.82 -0.71
N GLU A 348 11.31 27.20 -0.64
CA GLU A 348 10.07 27.84 -0.17
C GLU A 348 9.95 27.88 1.36
N GLY A 349 10.89 27.29 2.10
CA GLY A 349 10.86 27.26 3.57
C GLY A 349 9.79 26.32 4.15
N ARG A 350 9.29 25.36 3.36
CA ARG A 350 8.28 24.40 3.80
C ARG A 350 8.83 23.47 4.91
N PRO A 351 8.11 23.27 6.03
CA PRO A 351 8.54 22.38 7.10
C PRO A 351 8.52 20.90 6.69
N ASP A 352 7.73 20.57 5.67
CA ASP A 352 7.59 19.25 5.07
C ASP A 352 8.45 19.05 3.81
N ALA A 353 9.59 19.76 3.74
CA ALA A 353 10.48 19.69 2.60
C ALA A 353 11.10 18.31 2.37
N VAL A 354 11.28 17.51 3.42
CA VAL A 354 11.80 16.14 3.31
C VAL A 354 10.65 15.16 3.22
N ILE A 355 10.60 14.38 2.15
CA ILE A 355 9.57 13.38 1.91
C ILE A 355 10.05 12.06 2.56
N PRO A 356 9.28 11.47 3.49
CA PRO A 356 9.55 10.12 3.96
C PRO A 356 9.42 9.13 2.80
N MET A 357 10.29 8.14 2.78
CA MET A 357 10.23 7.05 1.82
C MET A 357 10.51 5.71 2.52
N ARG A 358 9.90 4.64 2.03
CA ARG A 358 10.26 3.27 2.39
C ARG A 358 10.58 2.45 1.14
N PRO A 359 11.45 1.41 1.23
CA PRO A 359 11.73 0.49 0.11
C PRO A 359 10.51 -0.38 -0.27
N ASP A 360 9.40 -0.20 0.44
CA ASP A 360 8.17 -0.96 0.33
C ASP A 360 8.33 -2.47 0.48
N HIS A 361 8.27 -3.22 -0.62
CA HIS A 361 8.45 -4.67 -0.66
C HIS A 361 9.87 -5.07 -1.00
N GLY A 362 10.26 -6.30 -0.65
CA GLY A 362 11.52 -6.92 -1.07
C GLY A 362 11.33 -8.39 -1.41
N GLN A 363 12.27 -8.94 -2.17
CA GLN A 363 12.33 -10.38 -2.46
C GLN A 363 12.86 -11.14 -1.23
N ASP A 364 12.32 -12.32 -0.95
CA ASP A 364 12.93 -13.21 0.04
C ASP A 364 14.20 -13.80 -0.55
N ILE A 365 15.33 -13.43 0.04
CA ILE A 365 16.67 -13.86 -0.38
C ILE A 365 17.49 -14.22 0.87
N LEU A 366 18.49 -15.09 0.69
CA LEU A 366 19.32 -15.58 1.78
C LEU A 366 18.44 -16.13 2.94
N ASP A 367 18.71 -15.74 4.18
CA ASP A 367 18.04 -16.28 5.36
C ASP A 367 16.55 -15.92 5.43
N ASP A 368 16.08 -14.92 4.67
CA ASP A 368 14.65 -14.59 4.59
C ASP A 368 13.81 -15.78 4.08
N LEU A 369 14.39 -16.62 3.21
CA LEU A 369 13.74 -17.84 2.69
C LEU A 369 13.29 -18.81 3.78
N THR A 370 13.89 -18.71 4.97
CA THR A 370 13.55 -19.54 6.13
C THR A 370 12.98 -18.76 7.31
N ARG A 371 13.06 -17.42 7.28
CA ARG A 371 12.57 -16.55 8.35
C ARG A 371 11.06 -16.59 8.46
N GLY A 372 10.35 -16.75 7.34
CA GLY A 372 8.88 -16.76 7.29
C GLY A 372 8.30 -15.41 7.74
N ALA A 373 8.88 -14.32 7.25
CA ALA A 373 8.36 -12.98 7.47
C ALA A 373 7.02 -12.78 6.74
N GLN A 374 6.36 -11.65 6.99
CA GLN A 374 5.15 -11.27 6.27
C GLN A 374 5.44 -11.21 4.75
N PRO A 375 4.56 -11.73 3.87
CA PRO A 375 4.76 -11.72 2.42
C PRO A 375 5.10 -10.33 1.89
N GLY A 376 6.20 -10.23 1.13
CA GLY A 376 6.70 -8.96 0.61
C GLY A 376 7.42 -8.08 1.64
N TYR A 377 7.49 -8.46 2.92
CA TYR A 377 8.19 -7.72 3.99
C TYR A 377 9.42 -8.43 4.58
N PRO A 378 10.28 -9.10 3.78
CA PRO A 378 11.54 -9.66 4.28
C PRO A 378 12.46 -8.59 4.87
N ALA A 379 13.43 -9.00 5.69
CA ALA A 379 14.43 -8.08 6.22
C ALA A 379 15.53 -7.79 5.18
N ILE A 380 16.14 -8.83 4.62
CA ILE A 380 17.31 -8.72 3.72
C ILE A 380 16.89 -8.15 2.37
N GLY A 381 15.77 -8.62 1.81
CA GLY A 381 15.23 -8.09 0.55
C GLY A 381 14.96 -6.58 0.59
N ARG A 382 14.28 -6.12 1.64
CA ARG A 382 13.99 -4.67 1.82
C ARG A 382 15.24 -3.88 2.20
N LEU A 383 16.18 -4.47 2.94
CA LEU A 383 17.48 -3.86 3.22
C LEU A 383 18.25 -3.62 1.93
N LYS A 384 18.32 -4.62 1.04
CA LYS A 384 18.97 -4.50 -0.28
C LYS A 384 18.36 -3.34 -1.08
N GLY A 385 17.04 -3.31 -1.19
CA GLY A 385 16.32 -2.24 -1.87
C GLY A 385 16.58 -0.85 -1.27
N LEU A 386 16.54 -0.74 0.06
CA LEU A 386 16.85 0.53 0.74
C LEU A 386 18.29 0.98 0.48
N ALA A 387 19.25 0.06 0.49
CA ALA A 387 20.65 0.36 0.21
C ALA A 387 20.85 0.85 -1.25
N GLU A 388 20.21 0.20 -2.21
CA GLU A 388 20.21 0.61 -3.63
C GLU A 388 19.66 2.03 -3.81
N LEU A 389 18.49 2.31 -3.23
CA LEU A 389 17.84 3.62 -3.30
C LEU A 389 18.67 4.72 -2.63
N ARG A 390 19.32 4.41 -1.51
CA ARG A 390 20.26 5.32 -0.82
C ARG A 390 21.49 5.62 -1.69
N GLY A 391 21.99 4.62 -2.42
CA GLY A 391 23.08 4.81 -3.38
C GLY A 391 22.69 5.76 -4.51
N VAL A 392 21.51 5.54 -5.12
CA VAL A 392 20.95 6.41 -6.17
C VAL A 392 20.73 7.83 -5.66
N GLU A 393 20.10 8.00 -4.50
CA GLU A 393 19.91 9.31 -3.87
C GLU A 393 21.24 10.02 -3.63
N HIS A 394 22.23 9.32 -3.06
CA HIS A 394 23.54 9.90 -2.77
C HIS A 394 24.24 10.39 -4.04
N ALA A 395 24.23 9.57 -5.09
CA ALA A 395 24.85 9.92 -6.37
C ALA A 395 24.19 11.16 -7.00
N ILE A 396 22.85 11.20 -7.04
CA ILE A 396 22.11 12.35 -7.59
C ILE A 396 22.42 13.62 -6.80
N ARG A 397 22.36 13.57 -5.46
CA ARG A 397 22.68 14.73 -4.60
C ARG A 397 24.12 15.25 -4.74
N LYS A 398 25.05 14.43 -5.24
CA LYS A 398 26.43 14.84 -5.50
C LYS A 398 26.61 15.43 -6.90
N ALA A 399 25.76 15.05 -7.84
CA ALA A 399 25.80 15.50 -9.23
C ALA A 399 25.05 16.83 -9.45
N THR A 400 24.09 17.17 -8.59
CA THR A 400 23.30 18.41 -8.61
C THR A 400 23.63 19.32 -7.43
#